data_AF-X1JYS9-F1
#
_entry.id   AF-X1JYS9-F1
#
_cell.length_a   1.000
_cell.length_b   1.000
_cell.length_c   1.000
_cell.angle_alpha   90.00
_cell.angle_beta   90.00
_cell.angle_gamma   90.00
#
_symmetry.space_group_name_H-M   'P 1'
#
loop_
_entity.id
_entity.type
_entity.pdbx_description
1 polymer ?
#
loop_
_entity_poly.entity_id
_entity_poly.type
_entity_poly.pdbx_seq_one_letter_code
_entity_poly.pdbx_strand_id
1 'polypeptide(L)'
;MIIRAVRSFFSYVGGVIIILTEGFKNFHRIPKSYRLILNQILSMGISSLPIVVLVSVFAGMVTCFQAAFQTKAYVPELYVGMSVAKAVMIELGPMLTGLVVAGRVSSSIAAELGTMKV
;
A
#
# COMPACT_ATOMS: atom_id res chain seq x y z
N MET A 1 14.83 -34.48 5.65
CA MET A 1 14.79 -33.01 5.82
C MET A 1 13.70 -32.37 4.96
N ILE A 2 13.65 -32.65 3.65
CA ILE A 2 12.66 -32.11 2.69
C ILE A 2 11.20 -32.40 3.12
N ILE A 3 10.88 -33.64 3.51
CA ILE A 3 9.51 -34.02 3.93
C ILE A 3 9.00 -33.20 5.13
N ARG A 4 9.87 -32.86 6.09
CA ARG A 4 9.50 -32.03 7.25
C ARG A 4 9.24 -30.57 6.84
N ALA A 5 10.05 -30.03 5.91
CA ALA A 5 9.86 -28.68 5.38
C ALA A 5 8.54 -28.55 4.63
N VAL A 6 8.21 -29.54 3.78
CA VAL A 6 6.94 -29.57 3.04
C VAL A 6 5.75 -29.64 4.00
N ARG A 7 5.77 -30.51 5.02
CA ARG A 7 4.68 -30.60 6.01
C ARG A 7 4.51 -29.31 6.82
N SER A 8 5.61 -28.66 7.20
CA SER A 8 5.60 -27.38 7.91
C SER A 8 4.96 -26.28 7.06
N PHE A 9 5.34 -26.19 5.78
CA PHE A 9 4.79 -25.22 4.84
C PHE A 9 3.27 -25.37 4.68
N PHE A 10 2.79 -26.59 4.44
CA PHE A 10 1.34 -26.85 4.33
C PHE A 10 0.59 -26.52 5.62
N SER A 11 1.19 -26.79 6.79
CA SER A 11 0.58 -26.46 8.08
C SER A 11 0.49 -24.95 8.30
N TYR A 12 1.52 -24.19 7.92
CA TYR A 12 1.53 -22.73 8.01
C TYR A 12 0.49 -22.09 7.07
N VAL A 13 0.50 -22.50 5.80
CA VAL A 13 -0.47 -22.02 4.80
C VAL A 13 -1.90 -22.36 5.22
N GLY A 14 -2.12 -23.58 5.73
CA GLY A 14 -3.42 -23.98 6.28
C GLY A 14 -3.88 -23.10 7.45
N GLY A 15 -2.98 -22.76 8.38
CA GLY A 15 -3.28 -21.84 9.48
C GLY A 15 -3.69 -20.45 9.01
N VAL A 16 -2.98 -19.89 8.03
CA VAL A 16 -3.31 -18.58 7.42
C VAL A 16 -4.69 -18.62 6.75
N ILE A 17 -5.00 -19.69 6.02
CA ILE A 17 -6.31 -19.87 5.36
C ILE A 17 -7.44 -19.93 6.40
N ILE A 18 -7.26 -20.66 7.49
CA ILE A 18 -8.27 -20.77 8.55
C ILE A 18 -8.58 -19.38 9.12
N ILE A 19 -7.57 -18.60 9.52
CA ILE A 19 -7.74 -17.25 10.08
C ILE A 19 -8.46 -16.33 9.09
N LEU A 20 -8.11 -16.38 7.80
CA LEU A 20 -8.80 -15.60 6.77
C LEU A 20 -10.26 -16.00 6.65
N THR A 21 -10.57 -17.30 6.59
CA THR A 21 -11.96 -17.78 6.46
C THR A 21 -12.81 -17.47 7.69
N GLU A 22 -12.24 -17.52 8.90
CA GLU A 22 -12.93 -17.12 10.13
C GLU A 22 -13.22 -15.61 10.16
N GLY A 23 -12.26 -14.79 9.71
CA GLY A 23 -12.45 -13.35 9.53
C GLY A 23 -13.61 -13.03 8.59
N PHE A 24 -13.69 -13.71 7.45
CA PHE A 24 -14.79 -13.56 6.49
C PHE A 24 -16.14 -14.03 7.06
N LYS A 25 -16.21 -15.12 7.82
CA LYS A 25 -17.46 -15.57 8.45
C LYS A 25 -17.98 -14.56 9.49
N ASN A 26 -17.08 -13.89 10.19
CA ASN A 26 -17.42 -12.87 11.19
C ASN A 26 -17.81 -11.51 10.60
N PHE A 27 -17.86 -11.37 9.27
CA PHE A 27 -18.26 -10.14 8.58
C PHE A 27 -19.65 -9.62 9.02
N HIS A 28 -20.57 -10.51 9.42
CA HIS A 28 -21.89 -10.12 9.95
C HIS A 28 -21.85 -9.26 11.24
N ARG A 29 -20.73 -9.24 11.97
CA ARG A 29 -20.58 -8.43 13.20
C ARG A 29 -20.05 -7.01 12.95
N ILE A 30 -19.65 -6.69 11.71
CA ILE A 30 -19.14 -5.37 11.30
C ILE A 30 -20.03 -4.18 11.70
N PRO A 31 -21.37 -4.20 11.54
CA PRO A 31 -22.18 -3.03 11.88
C PRO A 31 -22.15 -2.68 13.37
N LYS A 32 -21.85 -3.63 14.26
CA LYS A 32 -21.70 -3.35 15.70
C LYS A 32 -20.39 -2.62 16.04
N SER A 33 -19.38 -2.70 15.17
CA SER A 33 -18.02 -2.20 15.44
C SER A 33 -17.60 -1.06 14.50
N TYR A 34 -18.55 -0.38 13.84
CA TYR A 34 -18.24 0.66 12.85
C TYR A 34 -17.31 1.77 13.40
N ARG A 35 -17.47 2.16 14.67
CA ARG A 35 -16.60 3.17 15.32
C ARG A 35 -15.14 2.73 15.39
N LEU A 36 -14.91 1.46 15.73
CA LEU A 36 -13.56 0.90 15.79
C LEU A 36 -12.92 0.86 14.41
N ILE A 37 -13.68 0.47 13.38
CA ILE A 37 -13.22 0.44 11.99
C ILE A 37 -12.83 1.85 11.53
N LEU A 38 -13.68 2.85 11.80
CA LEU A 38 -13.38 4.24 11.44
C LEU A 38 -12.13 4.77 12.15
N ASN A 39 -11.98 4.50 13.45
CA ASN A 39 -10.78 4.89 14.20
C ASN A 39 -9.52 4.23 13.61
N GLN A 40 -9.60 2.96 13.22
CA GLN A 40 -8.48 2.25 12.63
C GLN A 40 -8.11 2.80 11.24
N ILE A 41 -9.11 3.07 10.40
CA ILE A 41 -8.92 3.70 9.09
C ILE A 41 -8.25 5.07 9.24
N LEU A 42 -8.74 5.91 10.16
CA LEU A 42 -8.18 7.24 10.40
C LEU A 42 -6.74 7.17 10.92
N SER A 43 -6.48 6.33 11.92
CA SER A 43 -5.14 6.15 12.49
C SER A 43 -4.14 5.65 11.44
N MET A 44 -4.52 4.64 10.66
CA MET A 44 -3.69 4.10 9.58
C MET A 44 -3.45 5.12 8.47
N GLY A 45 -4.49 5.85 8.06
CA GLY A 45 -4.42 6.88 7.03
C GLY A 45 -3.50 8.03 7.41
N ILE A 46 -3.78 8.68 8.54
CA ILE A 46 -3.02 9.85 9.03
C ILE A 46 -1.55 9.51 9.20
N SER A 47 -1.27 8.35 9.78
CA SER A 47 0.11 7.99 10.08
C SER A 47 0.89 7.51 8.84
N SER A 48 0.22 7.28 7.70
CA SER A 48 0.85 6.97 6.41
C SER A 48 1.07 8.21 5.53
N LEU A 49 0.34 9.31 5.78
CA LEU A 49 0.41 10.56 5.00
C LEU A 49 1.83 11.10 4.82
N PRO A 50 2.69 11.20 5.86
CA PRO A 50 4.02 11.81 5.70
C PRO A 50 4.88 11.08 4.67
N ILE A 51 4.82 9.74 4.66
CA ILE A 51 5.62 8.91 3.75
C ILE A 51 5.05 8.99 2.33
N VAL A 52 3.71 8.95 2.18
CA VAL A 52 3.06 9.07 0.87
C VAL A 52 3.37 10.42 0.22
N VAL A 53 3.28 11.52 0.98
CA VAL A 53 3.60 12.87 0.50
C VAL A 53 5.06 12.96 0.08
N LEU A 54 5.97 12.49 0.94
CA LEU A 54 7.41 12.52 0.67
C LEU A 54 7.75 11.77 -0.62
N VAL A 55 7.28 10.53 -0.76
CA VAL A 55 7.54 9.69 -1.94
C VAL A 55 6.91 10.31 -3.20
N SER A 56 5.68 10.80 -3.12
CA SER A 56 4.97 11.38 -4.26
C SER A 56 5.64 12.66 -4.76
N VAL A 57 6.14 13.52 -3.87
CA VAL A 57 6.85 14.75 -4.24
C VAL A 57 8.16 14.44 -4.97
N PHE A 58 8.98 13.54 -4.41
CA PHE A 58 10.24 13.16 -5.06
C PHE A 58 10.02 12.43 -6.37
N ALA A 59 9.06 11.49 -6.42
CA ALA A 59 8.73 10.79 -7.65
C ALA A 59 8.26 11.76 -8.73
N GLY A 60 7.34 12.69 -8.40
CA GLY A 60 6.88 13.72 -9.33
C GLY A 60 8.00 14.61 -9.84
N MET A 61 8.93 15.02 -8.97
CA MET A 61 10.11 15.81 -9.35
C MET A 61 11.00 15.07 -10.33
N VAL A 62 11.32 13.79 -10.04
CA VAL A 62 12.14 12.94 -10.92
C VAL A 62 11.46 12.72 -12.27
N THR A 63 10.15 12.41 -12.27
CA THR A 63 9.38 12.22 -13.51
C THR A 63 9.34 13.50 -14.35
N CYS A 64 9.15 14.66 -13.73
CA CYS A 64 9.16 15.93 -14.45
C CYS A 64 10.52 16.21 -15.09
N PHE A 65 11.60 16.03 -14.34
CA PHE A 65 12.96 16.23 -14.83
C PHE A 65 13.28 15.28 -16.00
N GLN A 66 12.92 14.01 -15.84
CA GLN A 66 13.13 12.99 -16.85
C GLN A 66 12.29 13.24 -18.11
N ALA A 67 11.02 13.63 -17.97
CA ALA A 67 10.15 13.95 -19.09
C ALA A 67 10.69 15.15 -19.88
N ALA A 68 11.07 16.23 -19.19
CA ALA A 68 11.65 17.41 -19.82
C ALA A 68 12.89 17.07 -20.64
N PHE A 69 13.77 16.21 -20.11
CA PHE A 69 14.98 15.77 -20.82
C PHE A 69 14.66 14.93 -22.06
N GLN A 70 13.71 14.00 -21.98
CA GLN A 70 13.33 13.14 -23.11
C GLN A 70 12.62 13.88 -24.25
N THR A 71 11.86 14.93 -23.92
CA THR A 71 11.07 15.66 -24.92
C THR A 71 11.83 16.77 -25.65
N LYS A 72 13.05 17.14 -25.22
CA LYS A 72 13.80 18.30 -25.75
C LYS A 72 13.90 18.38 -27.26
N ALA A 73 13.99 17.25 -27.96
CA ALA A 73 14.16 17.19 -29.41
C ALA A 73 12.85 16.92 -30.19
N TYR A 74 11.75 16.59 -29.49
CA TYR A 74 10.55 16.04 -30.12
C TYR A 74 9.28 16.85 -29.83
N VAL A 75 9.20 17.56 -28.69
CA VAL A 75 7.96 18.21 -28.23
C VAL A 75 8.29 19.58 -27.60
N PRO A 76 7.51 20.64 -27.87
CA PRO A 76 7.66 21.92 -27.19
C PRO A 76 7.53 21.81 -25.66
N GLU A 77 8.33 22.57 -24.92
CA GLU A 77 8.39 22.53 -23.44
C GLU A 77 7.02 22.76 -22.78
N LEU A 78 6.14 23.53 -23.42
CA LEU A 78 4.77 23.80 -22.96
C LEU A 78 3.94 22.51 -22.73
N TYR A 79 4.17 21.46 -23.53
CA TYR A 79 3.39 20.22 -23.44
C TYR A 79 3.95 19.22 -22.43
N VAL A 80 5.13 19.48 -21.86
CA VAL A 80 5.78 18.59 -20.88
C VAL A 80 4.95 18.53 -19.61
N GLY A 81 4.48 19.67 -19.11
CA GLY A 81 3.63 19.74 -17.91
C GLY A 81 2.32 18.96 -18.07
N MET A 82 1.68 19.05 -19.24
CA MET A 82 0.44 18.31 -19.53
C MET A 82 0.67 16.79 -19.54
N SER A 83 1.78 16.36 -20.14
CA SER A 83 2.15 14.94 -20.24
C SER A 83 2.47 14.35 -18.85
N VAL A 84 3.26 15.08 -18.06
CA VAL A 84 3.63 14.66 -16.69
C VAL A 84 2.39 14.62 -15.80
N ALA A 85 1.54 15.64 -15.83
CA ALA A 85 0.32 15.67 -15.01
C ALA A 85 -0.60 14.48 -15.33
N LYS A 86 -0.78 14.14 -16.61
CA LYS A 86 -1.59 12.99 -17.03
C LYS A 86 -0.99 11.66 -16.57
N ALA A 87 0.31 11.47 -16.75
CA ALA A 87 1.00 10.24 -16.31
C ALA A 87 0.96 10.07 -14.79
N VAL A 88 1.16 11.16 -14.03
CA VAL A 88 1.12 11.12 -12.57
C VAL A 88 -0.30 10.84 -12.06
N MET A 89 -1.34 11.47 -12.62
CA MET A 89 -2.71 11.28 -12.18
C MET A 89 -3.24 9.86 -12.41
N ILE A 90 -2.93 9.26 -13.56
CA ILE A 90 -3.56 8.00 -13.98
C ILE A 90 -2.74 6.78 -13.50
N GLU A 91 -1.42 6.87 -13.53
CA GLU A 91 -0.55 5.70 -13.32
C GLU A 91 0.21 5.80 -12.00
N LEU A 92 1.07 6.81 -11.87
CA LEU A 92 2.04 6.87 -10.76
C LEU A 92 1.36 7.18 -9.43
N GLY A 93 0.36 8.06 -9.39
CA GLY A 93 -0.36 8.43 -8.17
C GLY A 93 -0.99 7.23 -7.47
N PRO A 94 -1.88 6.47 -8.16
CA PRO A 94 -2.47 5.25 -7.59
C PRO A 94 -1.43 4.17 -7.24
N MET A 95 -0.43 3.94 -8.12
CA MET A 95 0.64 2.95 -7.90
C MET A 95 1.45 3.26 -6.64
N LEU A 96 2.01 4.46 -6.54
CA LEU A 96 2.89 4.85 -5.44
C LEU A 96 2.13 4.90 -4.12
N THR A 97 0.92 5.47 -4.13
CA THR A 97 0.08 5.53 -2.93
C THR A 97 -0.27 4.13 -2.45
N GLY A 98 -0.72 3.23 -3.34
CA GLY A 98 -1.06 1.86 -3.00
C GLY A 98 0.13 1.08 -2.44
N LEU A 99 1.29 1.16 -3.09
CA LEU A 99 2.51 0.46 -2.67
C LEU A 99 2.99 0.94 -1.28
N VAL A 100 3.08 2.26 -1.09
CA VAL A 100 3.56 2.86 0.16
C VAL A 100 2.62 2.55 1.32
N VAL A 101 1.31 2.71 1.11
CA VAL A 101 0.30 2.42 2.14
C VAL A 101 0.31 0.93 2.48
N ALA A 102 0.34 0.04 1.49
CA ALA A 102 0.37 -1.41 1.72
C ALA A 102 1.58 -1.82 2.57
N GLY A 103 2.77 -1.33 2.25
CA GLY A 103 3.98 -1.65 3.01
C GLY A 103 3.89 -1.16 4.46
N ARG A 104 3.61 0.13 4.64
CA ARG A 104 3.60 0.76 5.96
C ARG A 104 2.50 0.19 6.86
N VAL A 105 1.28 0.06 6.34
CA VAL A 105 0.12 -0.42 7.12
C VAL A 105 0.29 -1.89 7.48
N SER A 106 0.77 -2.74 6.56
CA SER A 106 0.97 -4.17 6.84
C SER A 106 2.00 -4.41 7.95
N SER A 107 3.12 -3.69 7.92
CA SER A 107 4.13 -3.77 8.99
C SER A 107 3.60 -3.29 10.33
N SER A 108 2.80 -2.22 10.34
CA SER A 108 2.17 -1.72 11.57
C SER A 108 1.18 -2.73 12.17
N ILE A 109 0.32 -3.34 11.35
CA ILE A 109 -0.64 -4.36 11.80
C ILE A 109 0.10 -5.58 12.34
N ALA A 110 1.14 -6.04 11.63
CA ALA A 110 1.93 -7.19 12.06
C ALA A 110 2.65 -6.93 13.39
N ALA A 111 3.19 -5.72 13.59
CA ALA A 111 3.80 -5.32 14.85
C ALA A 111 2.79 -5.26 15.99
N GLU A 112 1.62 -4.65 15.77
CA GLU A 112 0.55 -4.54 16.78
C GLU A 112 0.06 -5.92 17.22
N LEU A 113 -0.31 -6.79 16.27
CA LEU A 113 -0.71 -8.17 16.55
C LEU A 113 0.41 -8.99 17.22
N GLY A 114 1.67 -8.73 16.85
CA GLY A 114 2.83 -9.35 17.47
C GLY A 114 2.96 -8.97 18.95
N THR A 115 2.78 -7.70 19.28
CA THR A 115 2.84 -7.22 20.67
C THR A 115 1.67 -7.70 21.54
N MET A 116 0.49 -7.93 20.95
CA MET A 116 -0.67 -8.46 21.68
C MET A 116 -0.51 -9.92 22.12
N LYS A 117 0.44 -10.65 21.53
CA LYS A 117 0.71 -12.06 21.86
C LYS A 117 1.74 -12.22 22.99
N VAL A 118 2.44 -11.15 23.35
CA VAL A 118 3.48 -11.14 24.40
C VAL A 118 2.86 -10.93 25.78
#